data_AF-A0A1S1T1P5-F1
#
_entry.id   AF-A0A1S1T1P5-F1
#
_cell.length_a   1.000
_cell.length_b   1.000
_cell.length_c   1.000
_cell.angle_alpha   90.00
_cell.angle_beta   90.00
_cell.angle_gamma   90.00
#
_symmetry.space_group_name_H-M   'P 1'
#
loop_
_entity.id
_entity.type
_entity.pdbx_description
1 polymer ?
#
loop_
_entity_poly.entity_id
_entity_poly.type
_entity_poly.pdbx_seq_one_letter_code
_entity_poly.pdbx_strand_id
1 'polypeptide(L)'
;MVAFLLYGLESGTVITQNGNAVAVQTRSETNPVAFEINGNLPQVKHFLPYGVTVQKTGECTFTTEITGKTDKGMSNIGTMSVDLSGLTSATVDAMGTPTMEGADMKCLKSDAPSFCDAMNKGDLKDGVWRFRIGVGWNDKKDASADQARVNQAVSYLKDSACKRP
;
A
#
# COMPACT_ATOMS: atom_id res chain seq x y z
N MET A 1 0.71 -11.16 -1.56
CA MET A 1 1.21 -10.86 -0.20
C MET A 1 1.98 -9.54 -0.09
N VAL A 2 2.93 -9.20 -0.97
CA VAL A 2 3.65 -7.91 -0.87
C VAL A 2 2.70 -6.70 -1.02
N ALA A 3 1.77 -6.76 -1.97
CA ALA A 3 0.72 -5.75 -2.08
C ALA A 3 -0.18 -5.66 -0.83
N PHE A 4 -0.33 -6.77 -0.09
CA PHE A 4 -1.03 -6.77 1.18
C PHE A 4 -0.18 -6.15 2.30
N LEU A 5 1.14 -6.40 2.35
CA LEU A 5 2.01 -5.69 3.29
C LEU A 5 1.96 -4.17 3.06
N LEU A 6 2.04 -3.76 1.79
CA LEU A 6 2.13 -2.35 1.42
C LEU A 6 0.76 -1.65 1.48
N TYR A 7 -0.35 -2.33 1.21
CA TYR A 7 -1.64 -1.64 1.06
C TYR A 7 -2.78 -2.28 1.84
N GLY A 8 -2.57 -3.43 2.49
CA GLY A 8 -3.60 -4.17 3.20
C GLY A 8 -4.78 -4.57 2.32
N LEU A 9 -4.54 -4.75 1.03
CA LEU A 9 -5.57 -5.04 0.04
C LEU A 9 -5.63 -6.54 -0.23
N GLU A 10 -6.83 -7.10 -0.08
CA GLU A 10 -7.14 -8.46 -0.52
C GLU A 10 -8.17 -8.40 -1.66
N SER A 11 -7.94 -9.20 -2.70
CA SER A 11 -8.86 -9.38 -3.82
C SER A 11 -10.27 -9.70 -3.31
N GLY A 12 -11.30 -9.05 -3.87
CA GLY A 12 -12.69 -9.33 -3.51
C GLY A 12 -13.14 -8.73 -2.17
N THR A 13 -12.28 -7.96 -1.50
CA THR A 13 -12.67 -7.18 -0.32
C THR A 13 -13.70 -6.13 -0.73
N VAL A 14 -14.89 -6.23 -0.14
CA VAL A 14 -15.91 -5.18 -0.20
C VAL A 14 -16.08 -4.64 1.21
N ILE A 15 -15.78 -3.35 1.40
CA ILE A 15 -16.05 -2.66 2.65
C ILE A 15 -17.27 -1.78 2.47
N THR A 16 -18.30 -2.05 3.25
CA THR A 16 -19.50 -1.23 3.29
C THR A 16 -19.47 -0.36 4.54
N GLN A 17 -19.42 0.96 4.38
CA GLN A 17 -19.48 1.92 5.49
C GLN A 17 -20.60 2.93 5.25
N ASN A 18 -21.53 3.03 6.20
CA ASN A 18 -22.68 3.95 6.13
C ASN A 18 -23.48 3.86 4.81
N GLY A 19 -23.71 2.64 4.32
CA GLY A 19 -24.43 2.38 3.06
C GLY A 19 -23.60 2.56 1.79
N ASN A 20 -22.34 2.91 1.90
CA ASN A 20 -21.43 3.11 0.77
C ASN A 20 -20.44 1.97 0.67
N ALA A 21 -20.22 1.44 -0.53
CA ALA A 21 -19.32 0.32 -0.75
C ALA A 21 -18.03 0.79 -1.43
N VAL A 22 -16.90 0.37 -0.87
CA VAL A 22 -15.57 0.38 -1.52
C VAL A 22 -15.21 -1.06 -1.83
N ALA A 23 -14.97 -1.35 -3.09
CA ALA A 23 -14.56 -2.66 -3.57
C ALA A 23 -13.12 -2.63 -4.07
N VAL A 24 -12.34 -3.61 -3.63
CA VAL A 24 -11.02 -3.91 -4.17
C VAL A 24 -11.19 -4.92 -5.30
N GLN A 25 -10.92 -4.50 -6.52
CA GLN A 25 -10.96 -5.35 -7.70
C GLN A 25 -9.54 -5.70 -8.12
N THR A 26 -9.24 -6.98 -8.18
CA THR A 26 -7.94 -7.42 -8.70
C THR A 26 -7.97 -7.41 -10.22
N ARG A 27 -6.98 -6.75 -10.81
CA ARG A 27 -6.77 -6.67 -12.27
C ARG A 27 -5.74 -7.70 -12.73
N SER A 28 -4.78 -8.03 -11.87
CA SER A 28 -3.79 -9.07 -12.10
C SER A 28 -3.36 -9.70 -10.77
N GLU A 29 -3.35 -11.03 -10.71
CA GLU A 29 -2.80 -11.79 -9.57
C GLU A 29 -1.36 -12.25 -9.81
N THR A 30 -0.87 -12.14 -11.05
CA THR A 30 0.49 -12.51 -11.46
C THR A 30 1.38 -11.28 -11.56
N ASN A 31 2.70 -11.42 -11.47
CA ASN A 31 3.63 -10.28 -11.51
C ASN A 31 3.49 -9.47 -12.82
N PRO A 32 3.09 -8.18 -12.79
CA PRO A 32 2.83 -7.36 -11.61
C PRO A 32 1.42 -7.55 -11.03
N VAL A 33 1.34 -7.71 -9.70
CA VAL A 33 0.05 -7.81 -9.01
C VAL A 33 -0.61 -6.43 -9.05
N ALA A 34 -1.83 -6.35 -9.56
CA ALA A 34 -2.51 -5.07 -9.79
C ALA A 34 -3.92 -5.08 -9.17
N PHE A 35 -4.23 -4.00 -8.45
CA PHE A 35 -5.52 -3.76 -7.81
C PHE A 35 -6.08 -2.42 -8.23
N GLU A 36 -7.40 -2.36 -8.34
CA GLU A 36 -8.16 -1.14 -8.54
C GLU A 36 -9.13 -1.00 -7.37
N ILE A 37 -9.14 0.16 -6.74
CA ILE A 37 -10.03 0.45 -5.63
C ILE A 37 -11.09 1.41 -6.11
N ASN A 38 -12.31 0.89 -6.18
CA ASN A 38 -13.48 1.60 -6.66
C ASN A 38 -14.46 1.78 -5.52
N GLY A 39 -14.93 3.00 -5.30
CA GLY A 39 -15.91 3.29 -4.27
C GLY A 39 -16.90 4.33 -4.76
N ASN A 40 -18.17 4.09 -4.48
CA ASN A 40 -19.17 5.15 -4.55
C ASN A 40 -19.36 5.66 -3.13
N LEU A 41 -18.63 6.71 -2.75
CA LEU A 41 -18.75 7.37 -1.46
C LEU A 41 -19.39 8.76 -1.68
N PRO A 42 -20.73 8.89 -1.71
CA PRO A 42 -21.42 10.17 -1.94
C PRO A 42 -21.06 11.25 -0.91
N GLN A 43 -20.59 10.82 0.26
CA GLN A 43 -20.30 11.68 1.41
C GLN A 43 -18.82 12.12 1.44
N VAL A 44 -17.96 11.48 0.64
CA VAL A 44 -16.57 11.86 0.45
C VAL A 44 -16.45 12.42 -0.96
N LYS A 45 -16.59 13.74 -1.11
CA LYS A 45 -16.45 14.46 -2.40
C LYS A 45 -15.12 14.20 -3.13
N HIS A 46 -14.17 13.51 -2.49
CA HIS A 46 -12.80 13.29 -2.97
C HIS A 46 -12.37 11.81 -2.93
N PHE A 47 -13.29 10.84 -2.84
CA PHE A 47 -12.87 9.45 -3.06
C PHE A 47 -12.60 9.24 -4.55
N LEU A 48 -11.36 9.50 -4.93
CA LEU A 48 -10.88 9.29 -6.27
C LEU A 48 -10.51 7.81 -6.38
N PRO A 49 -11.08 7.06 -7.34
CA PRO A 49 -10.59 5.73 -7.65
C PRO A 49 -9.07 5.75 -7.78
N TYR A 50 -8.41 4.81 -7.12
CA TYR A 50 -6.96 4.70 -7.19
C TYR A 50 -6.56 3.27 -7.52
N GLY A 51 -5.54 3.16 -8.38
CA GLY A 51 -4.94 1.91 -8.80
C GLY A 51 -3.62 1.71 -8.08
N VAL A 52 -3.34 0.46 -7.73
CA VAL A 52 -2.07 0.04 -7.14
C VAL A 52 -1.51 -1.09 -7.98
N THR A 53 -0.27 -0.96 -8.42
CA THR A 53 0.45 -2.03 -9.12
C THR A 53 1.73 -2.33 -8.36
N VAL A 54 1.96 -3.59 -8.00
CA VAL A 54 3.18 -4.06 -7.31
C VAL A 54 3.90 -5.05 -8.19
N GLN A 55 5.08 -4.67 -8.65
CA GLN A 55 5.96 -5.50 -9.46
C GLN A 55 7.13 -6.01 -8.61
N LYS A 56 7.38 -7.31 -8.63
CA LYS A 56 8.64 -7.88 -8.12
C LYS A 56 9.74 -7.63 -9.13
N THR A 57 10.79 -6.93 -8.74
CA THR A 57 11.92 -6.51 -9.58
C THR A 57 13.24 -7.17 -9.17
N GLY A 58 13.32 -7.72 -7.96
CA GLY A 58 14.46 -8.49 -7.46
C GLY A 58 14.01 -9.58 -6.47
N GLU A 59 14.95 -10.19 -5.75
CA GLU A 59 14.63 -11.24 -4.77
C GLU A 59 13.71 -10.71 -3.66
N CYS A 60 14.04 -9.55 -3.08
CA CYS A 60 13.26 -8.89 -2.04
C CYS A 60 12.96 -7.42 -2.37
N THR A 61 13.09 -7.07 -3.66
CA THR A 61 12.92 -5.72 -4.17
C THR A 61 11.68 -5.64 -5.05
N PHE A 62 10.92 -4.57 -4.87
CA PHE A 62 9.64 -4.33 -5.52
C PHE A 62 9.58 -2.90 -6.03
N THR A 63 8.88 -2.71 -7.13
CA THR A 63 8.43 -1.39 -7.57
C THR A 63 6.92 -1.36 -7.42
N THR A 64 6.40 -0.31 -6.79
CA THR A 64 4.97 -0.10 -6.68
C THR A 64 4.57 1.23 -7.28
N GLU A 65 3.49 1.23 -8.04
CA GLU A 65 2.91 2.42 -8.64
C GLU A 65 1.51 2.65 -8.08
N ILE A 66 1.24 3.90 -7.71
CA ILE A 66 -0.05 4.36 -7.24
C ILE A 66 -0.55 5.42 -8.20
N THR A 67 -1.72 5.19 -8.75
CA THR A 67 -2.41 6.13 -9.63
C THR A 67 -3.71 6.56 -8.99
N GLY A 68 -4.11 7.81 -9.15
CA GLY A 68 -5.39 8.32 -8.69
C GLY A 68 -6.11 9.07 -9.79
N LYS A 69 -7.44 8.99 -9.80
CA LYS A 69 -8.25 9.82 -10.68
C LYS A 69 -8.10 11.29 -10.27
N THR A 70 -8.04 12.19 -11.24
CA THR A 70 -8.08 13.65 -11.04
C THR A 70 -9.09 14.23 -12.02
N ASP A 71 -9.36 15.54 -11.93
CA ASP A 71 -10.20 16.25 -12.89
C ASP A 71 -9.68 16.17 -14.33
N LYS A 72 -8.39 15.83 -14.52
CA LYS A 72 -7.71 15.70 -15.82
C LYS A 72 -7.51 14.25 -16.27
N GLY A 73 -8.06 13.27 -15.56
CA GLY A 73 -7.84 11.84 -15.81
C GLY A 73 -6.98 11.17 -14.73
N MET A 74 -6.47 9.97 -15.01
CA MET A 74 -5.59 9.26 -14.08
C MET A 74 -4.23 9.94 -14.01
N SER A 75 -3.73 10.19 -12.80
CA SER A 75 -2.41 10.75 -12.53
C SER A 75 -1.61 9.82 -11.62
N ASN A 76 -0.30 9.76 -11.84
CA ASN A 76 0.61 9.03 -10.98
C ASN A 76 0.81 9.80 -9.67
N ILE A 77 0.25 9.25 -8.59
CA ILE A 77 0.45 9.78 -7.23
C ILE A 77 1.89 9.51 -6.80
N GLY A 78 2.39 8.30 -7.06
CA GLY A 78 3.79 8.00 -6.86
C GLY A 78 4.18 6.60 -7.35
N THR A 79 5.42 6.50 -7.85
CA THR A 79 6.14 5.25 -8.08
C THR A 79 7.21 5.11 -7.01
N MET A 80 7.18 4.03 -6.25
CA MET A 80 8.09 3.75 -5.14
C MET A 80 8.93 2.50 -5.43
N SER A 81 10.21 2.55 -5.08
CA SER A 81 11.05 1.37 -4.86
C SER A 81 10.95 0.95 -3.41
N VAL A 82 10.79 -0.35 -3.17
CA VAL A 82 10.74 -0.94 -1.84
C VAL A 82 11.67 -2.14 -1.82
N ASP A 83 12.72 -2.09 -1.01
CA ASP A 83 13.61 -3.21 -0.71
C ASP A 83 13.34 -3.67 0.73
N LEU A 84 12.89 -4.92 0.86
CA LEU A 84 12.54 -5.52 2.14
C LEU A 84 13.61 -6.50 2.64
N SER A 85 14.79 -6.56 1.99
CA SER A 85 15.85 -7.53 2.36
C SER A 85 16.39 -7.30 3.77
N GLY A 86 16.41 -6.04 4.23
CA GLY A 86 16.77 -5.66 5.59
C GLY A 86 15.61 -5.63 6.59
N LEU A 87 14.38 -5.99 6.18
CA LEU A 87 13.19 -5.87 7.02
C LEU A 87 13.29 -6.76 8.28
N THR A 88 13.41 -6.13 9.44
CA THR A 88 13.49 -6.84 10.73
C THR A 88 12.10 -6.99 11.35
N SER A 89 11.32 -5.92 11.36
CA SER A 89 10.00 -5.84 11.99
C SER A 89 9.07 -4.89 11.23
N ALA A 90 7.77 -4.99 11.49
CA ALA A 90 6.83 -3.95 11.08
C ALA A 90 5.76 -3.72 12.15
N THR A 91 5.44 -2.46 12.41
CA THR A 91 4.44 -2.03 13.41
C THR A 91 3.38 -1.17 12.75
N VAL A 92 2.16 -1.17 13.28
CA VAL A 92 1.05 -0.36 12.77
C VAL A 92 0.59 0.61 13.85
N ASP A 93 0.53 1.90 13.51
CA ASP A 93 -0.01 2.91 14.42
C ASP A 93 -1.55 2.84 14.53
N ALA A 94 -2.12 3.67 15.40
CA ALA A 94 -3.58 3.76 15.59
C ALA A 94 -4.34 4.18 14.31
N MET A 95 -3.64 4.78 13.34
CA MET A 95 -4.20 5.23 12.05
C MET A 95 -4.14 4.14 10.98
N GLY A 96 -3.40 3.05 11.21
CA GLY A 96 -3.17 2.01 10.19
C GLY A 96 -1.95 2.25 9.31
N THR A 97 -1.06 3.14 9.72
CA THR A 97 0.19 3.43 9.01
C THR A 97 1.23 2.40 9.46
N PRO A 98 1.74 1.55 8.55
CA PRO A 98 2.83 0.67 8.89
C PRO A 98 4.18 1.39 8.90
N THR A 99 4.99 1.08 9.89
CA THR A 99 6.42 1.38 9.94
C THR A 99 7.19 0.08 9.74
N MET A 100 8.03 0.02 8.72
CA MET A 100 8.80 -1.15 8.28
C MET A 100 10.28 -0.94 8.60
N GLU A 101 10.72 -1.50 9.72
CA GLU A 101 12.08 -1.32 10.22
C GLU A 101 13.09 -2.08 9.36
N GLY A 102 14.12 -1.38 8.88
CA GLY A 102 15.19 -1.94 8.05
C GLY A 102 14.85 -2.10 6.57
N ALA A 103 13.65 -1.70 6.13
CA ALA A 103 13.34 -1.57 4.71
C ALA A 103 14.04 -0.34 4.10
N ASP A 104 14.56 -0.45 2.87
CA ASP A 104 14.99 0.71 2.08
C ASP A 104 13.87 1.08 1.10
N MET A 105 13.33 2.28 1.25
CA MET A 105 12.21 2.75 0.45
C MET A 105 12.53 4.11 -0.17
N LYS A 106 12.16 4.28 -1.43
CA LYS A 106 12.37 5.55 -2.15
C LYS A 106 11.23 5.82 -3.12
N CYS A 107 10.75 7.05 -3.14
CA CYS A 107 9.95 7.60 -4.22
C CYS A 107 10.84 7.90 -5.41
N LEU A 108 10.50 7.30 -6.55
CA LEU A 108 11.22 7.41 -7.82
C LEU A 108 10.58 8.48 -8.71
N LYS A 109 9.25 8.56 -8.72
CA LYS A 109 8.49 9.44 -9.60
C LYS A 109 7.14 9.80 -8.97
N SER A 110 6.64 10.99 -9.27
CA SER A 110 5.26 11.43 -9.03
C SER A 110 4.91 12.53 -10.01
N ASP A 111 3.64 12.66 -10.39
CA ASP A 111 3.16 13.82 -11.16
C ASP A 111 2.97 15.06 -10.26
N ALA A 112 2.87 14.86 -8.94
CA ALA A 112 2.76 15.94 -7.96
C ALA A 112 4.15 16.54 -7.68
N PRO A 113 4.35 17.86 -7.92
CA PRO A 113 5.61 18.52 -7.61
C PRO A 113 6.00 18.31 -6.14
N SER A 114 7.29 18.02 -5.90
CA SER A 114 7.87 17.84 -4.56
C SER A 114 7.37 16.64 -3.75
N PHE A 115 6.43 15.83 -4.24
CA PHE A 115 5.92 14.68 -3.49
C PHE A 115 7.03 13.67 -3.17
N CYS A 116 7.83 13.29 -4.17
CA CYS A 116 8.95 12.38 -3.93
C CYS A 116 10.00 12.96 -3.01
N ASP A 117 10.31 14.26 -3.11
CA ASP A 117 11.26 14.91 -2.22
C ASP A 117 10.77 14.89 -0.77
N ALA A 118 9.49 15.15 -0.53
CA ALA A 118 8.89 15.09 0.80
C ALA A 118 8.93 13.66 1.36
N MET A 119 8.52 12.67 0.56
CA MET A 119 8.51 11.26 0.97
C MET A 119 9.92 10.74 1.27
N ASN A 120 10.90 11.06 0.41
CA ASN A 120 12.29 10.61 0.56
C ASN A 120 13.04 11.29 1.71
N LYS A 121 12.66 12.51 2.08
CA LYS A 121 13.29 13.23 3.22
C LYS A 121 12.61 12.95 4.56
N GLY A 122 11.34 12.55 4.52
CA GLY A 122 10.52 12.22 5.68
C GLY A 122 10.26 10.72 5.77
N ASP A 123 9.02 10.32 5.50
CA ASP A 123 8.48 9.04 5.93
C ASP A 123 9.27 7.83 5.43
N LEU A 124 9.64 7.80 4.14
CA LEU A 124 10.33 6.64 3.58
C LEU A 124 11.73 6.46 4.15
N LYS A 125 12.40 7.55 4.52
CA LYS A 125 13.70 7.51 5.19
C LYS A 125 13.60 6.86 6.57
N ASP A 126 12.50 7.11 7.27
CA ASP A 126 12.25 6.58 8.61
C ASP A 126 11.52 5.22 8.60
N GLY A 127 11.40 4.60 7.42
CA GLY A 127 10.70 3.31 7.26
C GLY A 127 9.18 3.42 7.35
N VAL A 128 8.62 4.63 7.40
CA VAL A 128 7.19 4.88 7.49
C VAL A 128 6.55 4.82 6.11
N TRP A 129 5.56 3.96 5.97
CA TRP A 129 4.83 3.79 4.73
C TRP A 129 3.45 4.44 4.85
N ARG A 130 3.33 5.65 4.32
CA ARG A 130 2.12 6.48 4.46
C ARG A 130 0.87 5.93 3.78
N PHE A 131 0.98 4.90 2.95
CA PHE A 131 -0.20 4.28 2.39
C PHE A 131 -0.76 3.28 3.39
N ARG A 132 -2.01 3.54 3.77
CA ARG A 132 -2.71 2.80 4.83
C ARG A 132 -2.92 1.34 4.42
N ILE A 133 -2.85 0.47 5.43
CA ILE A 133 -3.32 -0.91 5.34
C ILE A 133 -4.84 -0.93 5.45
N GLY A 134 -5.50 -1.42 4.39
CA GLY A 134 -6.95 -1.60 4.30
C GLY A 134 -7.72 -0.36 3.85
N VAL A 135 -9.01 -0.52 3.49
CA VAL A 135 -9.80 0.53 2.80
C VAL A 135 -10.76 1.33 3.68
N GLY A 136 -10.88 1.05 4.99
CA GLY A 136 -11.75 1.83 5.89
C GLY A 136 -11.19 3.22 6.15
N TRP A 137 -12.00 4.25 6.39
CA TRP A 137 -11.53 5.59 6.81
C TRP A 137 -11.93 5.94 8.25
N ASN A 138 -13.02 5.36 8.79
CA ASN A 138 -13.63 5.87 10.04
C ASN A 138 -14.12 4.83 11.07
N ASP A 139 -13.88 3.53 10.91
CA ASP A 139 -14.31 2.57 11.94
C ASP A 139 -13.21 2.43 13.01
N LYS A 140 -13.62 2.47 14.29
CA LYS A 140 -12.76 2.24 15.45
C LYS A 140 -11.88 1.03 15.19
N LYS A 141 -10.60 1.31 14.90
CA LYS A 141 -9.67 0.28 14.49
C LYS A 141 -9.35 -0.62 15.66
N ASP A 142 -9.45 -1.92 15.40
CA ASP A 142 -8.73 -2.89 16.20
C ASP A 142 -7.27 -2.89 15.74
N ALA A 143 -6.44 -2.04 16.36
CA ALA A 143 -5.01 -1.99 16.10
C ALA A 143 -4.32 -3.36 16.26
N SER A 144 -4.88 -4.25 17.10
CA SER A 144 -4.34 -5.59 17.30
C SER A 144 -4.58 -6.49 16.08
N ALA A 145 -5.72 -6.37 15.40
CA ALA A 145 -6.02 -7.09 14.17
C ALA A 145 -5.16 -6.60 12.99
N ASP A 146 -4.92 -5.30 12.88
CA ASP A 146 -4.01 -4.73 11.87
C ASP A 146 -2.57 -5.19 12.11
N GLN A 147 -2.11 -5.18 13.36
CA GLN A 147 -0.77 -5.64 13.72
C GLN A 147 -0.59 -7.14 13.45
N ALA A 148 -1.58 -7.98 13.76
CA ALA A 148 -1.53 -9.41 13.48
C ALA A 148 -1.40 -9.69 11.97
N ARG A 149 -2.14 -8.95 11.14
CA ARG A 149 -2.06 -9.04 9.67
C ARG A 149 -0.69 -8.63 9.14
N VAL A 150 -0.12 -7.55 9.67
CA VAL A 150 1.25 -7.14 9.33
C VAL A 150 2.27 -8.20 9.72
N ASN A 151 2.17 -8.76 10.92
CA ASN A 151 3.07 -9.83 11.36
C ASN A 151 3.01 -11.05 10.43
N GLN A 152 1.81 -11.45 10.01
CA GLN A 152 1.62 -12.55 9.06
C GLN A 152 2.26 -12.23 7.70
N ALA A 153 2.09 -11.00 7.20
CA ALA A 153 2.70 -10.57 5.95
C ALA A 153 4.24 -10.55 6.03
N VAL A 154 4.81 -10.06 7.13
CA VAL A 154 6.26 -10.07 7.39
C VAL A 154 6.80 -11.51 7.43
N SER A 155 6.13 -12.41 8.16
CA SER A 155 6.53 -13.82 8.24
C SER A 155 6.55 -14.46 6.85
N TYR A 156 5.47 -14.29 6.07
CA TYR A 156 5.40 -14.81 4.71
C TYR A 156 6.53 -14.28 3.82
N LEU A 157 6.86 -12.98 3.91
CA LEU A 157 7.93 -12.39 3.10
C LEU A 157 9.28 -13.02 3.41
N LYS A 158 9.61 -13.18 4.70
CA LYS A 158 10.83 -13.86 5.16
C LYS A 158 10.86 -15.33 4.71
N ASP A 159 9.71 -15.99 4.71
CA ASP A 159 9.61 -17.43 4.45
C ASP A 159 9.49 -17.82 2.98
N SER A 160 9.10 -16.90 2.09
CA SER A 160 8.79 -17.24 0.69
C SER A 160 9.25 -16.19 -0.32
N ALA A 161 8.87 -14.92 -0.12
CA ALA A 161 9.09 -13.90 -1.14
C ALA A 161 10.58 -13.54 -1.28
N CYS A 162 11.32 -13.56 -0.17
CA CYS A 162 12.72 -13.15 -0.08
C CYS A 162 13.71 -14.31 0.12
N LYS A 163 13.29 -15.57 -0.04
CA LYS A 163 14.23 -16.69 -0.07
C LYS A 163 14.95 -16.73 -1.43
N ARG A 164 16.28 -16.83 -1.37
CA ARG A 164 17.20 -17.04 -2.50
C ARG A 164 16.79 -18.28 -3.32
N PRO A 165 17.12 -18.32 -4.63
CA PRO A 165 16.94 -19.49 -5.49
C PRO A 165 17.64 -20.75 -4.98
#